data_AF-K9YPN1-F1
#
_entry.id   AF-K9YPN1-F1
#
_cell.length_a   1.000
_cell.length_b   1.000
_cell.length_c   1.000
_cell.angle_alpha   90.00
_cell.angle_beta   90.00
_cell.angle_gamma   90.00
#
_symmetry.space_group_name_H-M   'P 1'
#
loop_
_entity.id
_entity.type
_entity.pdbx_description
1 polymer ?
#
loop_
_entity_poly.entity_id
_entity_poly.type
_entity_poly.pdbx_seq_one_letter_code
_entity_poly.pdbx_strand_id
1 'polypeptide(L)'
;MSFRRISLLTVLLLSLSATSAFAETYSDVSSPEKSQLTAQRFERGGRRGNLMEELDLTATQRNQLQSIRSEYQPRLMEQKEALSDAYETLRDLMTDDASTSEVRRQHQQVQALRQEMSDLRFESMLEMREVLTPEQREEFAELMEDRRAGRGRGRGRGRGFRGGRFDD
;
A
#
# COMPACT_ATOMS: atom_id res chain seq x y z
N MET A 1 1.17 22.05 75.52
CA MET A 1 -0.06 21.69 74.81
C MET A 1 0.31 21.08 73.46
N SER A 2 -0.22 19.88 73.20
CA SER A 2 -0.25 19.10 71.95
C SER A 2 1.04 18.80 71.18
N PHE A 3 1.37 17.50 71.15
CA PHE A 3 2.16 16.81 70.14
C PHE A 3 1.50 16.90 68.76
N ARG A 4 2.32 16.96 67.70
CA ARG A 4 2.19 16.05 66.54
C ARG A 4 3.58 15.74 65.95
N ARG A 5 4.03 14.51 66.17
CA ARG A 5 5.03 13.85 65.32
C ARG A 5 4.31 13.39 64.05
N ILE A 6 4.89 13.59 62.88
CA ILE A 6 4.89 12.63 61.76
C ILE A 6 6.09 13.02 60.89
N SER A 7 7.06 12.11 60.83
CA SER A 7 8.12 12.04 59.83
C SER A 7 7.54 12.06 58.44
N LEU A 8 8.28 12.59 57.45
CA LEU A 8 8.43 11.95 56.14
C LEU A 8 9.59 12.62 55.40
N LEU A 9 10.70 11.88 55.33
CA LEU A 9 11.75 12.05 54.33
C LEU A 9 11.14 12.02 52.94
N THR A 10 11.23 13.12 52.19
CA THR A 10 11.24 13.04 50.74
C THR A 10 12.30 14.01 50.21
N VAL A 11 13.31 13.40 49.61
CA VAL A 11 14.43 14.02 48.92
C VAL A 11 13.87 14.75 47.70
N LEU A 12 13.94 16.09 47.70
CA LEU A 12 13.64 16.86 46.50
C LEU A 12 14.89 16.89 45.63
N LEU A 13 15.01 15.91 44.74
CA LEU A 13 16.01 15.87 43.68
C LEU A 13 15.77 17.02 42.71
N LEU A 14 16.74 17.92 42.64
CA LEU A 14 16.92 18.90 41.56
C LEU A 14 17.17 18.13 40.25
N SER A 15 16.14 17.98 39.41
CA SER A 15 16.35 17.67 38.00
C SER A 15 16.36 18.98 37.20
N LEU A 16 17.56 19.31 36.72
CA LEU A 16 17.81 20.33 35.73
C LEU A 16 17.12 19.91 34.43
N SER A 17 15.98 20.50 34.10
CA SER A 17 15.37 20.37 32.78
C SER A 17 16.14 21.26 31.80
N ALA A 18 17.04 20.64 31.05
CA ALA A 18 17.63 21.23 29.86
C ALA A 18 16.51 21.49 28.84
N THR A 19 16.27 22.75 28.49
CA THR A 19 15.38 23.16 27.41
C THR A 19 15.99 22.74 26.07
N SER A 20 15.48 21.66 25.48
CA SER A 20 15.65 21.39 24.05
C SER A 20 14.74 22.34 23.26
N ALA A 21 15.27 23.50 22.90
CA ALA A 21 14.67 24.35 21.89
C ALA A 21 14.99 23.75 20.51
N PHE A 22 14.05 23.03 19.89
CA PHE A 22 13.86 22.86 18.44
C PHE A 22 12.56 22.05 18.23
N ALA A 23 11.41 22.70 18.33
CA ALA A 23 10.13 22.14 17.93
C ALA A 23 9.25 23.26 17.36
N GLU A 24 9.64 23.74 16.19
CA GLU A 24 8.83 24.52 15.24
C GLU A 24 9.71 24.58 13.99
N THR A 25 9.53 23.69 13.02
CA THR A 25 8.73 24.01 11.84
C THR A 25 8.61 22.72 11.02
N TYR A 26 7.51 21.99 11.18
CA TYR A 26 7.03 21.04 10.17
C TYR A 26 5.54 20.81 10.45
N SER A 27 4.77 21.87 10.30
CA SER A 27 3.32 21.83 10.37
C SER A 27 2.77 22.76 9.31
N ASP A 28 3.09 22.49 8.05
CA ASP A 28 2.23 22.98 6.98
C ASP A 28 2.42 22.15 5.70
N VAL A 29 1.39 22.14 4.88
CA VAL A 29 1.20 21.39 3.62
C VAL A 29 0.69 19.96 3.79
N SER A 30 -0.37 19.79 4.59
CA SER A 30 -1.45 18.87 4.18
C SER A 30 -2.51 19.70 3.44
N SER A 31 -2.31 19.86 2.13
CA SER A 31 -3.29 20.54 1.26
C SER A 31 -4.57 19.68 1.13
N PRO A 32 -5.75 20.21 1.48
CA PRO A 32 -7.02 19.47 1.37
C PRO A 32 -7.42 19.14 -0.08
N GLU A 33 -6.76 19.73 -1.09
CA GLU A 33 -7.00 19.40 -2.51
C GLU A 33 -6.56 17.99 -2.88
N LYS A 34 -5.42 17.50 -2.35
CA LYS A 34 -4.92 16.16 -2.71
C LYS A 34 -5.88 15.07 -2.21
N SER A 35 -6.37 15.19 -0.98
CA SER A 35 -7.32 14.24 -0.38
C SER A 35 -8.66 14.17 -1.14
N GLN A 36 -9.13 15.30 -1.70
CA GLN A 36 -10.37 15.32 -2.50
C GLN A 36 -10.18 14.77 -3.92
N LEU A 37 -8.99 14.97 -4.52
CA LEU A 37 -8.61 14.36 -5.79
C LEU A 37 -8.47 12.84 -5.68
N THR A 38 -7.95 12.32 -4.55
CA THR A 38 -7.99 10.89 -4.26
C THR A 38 -9.43 10.43 -4.13
N ALA A 39 -10.25 11.09 -3.29
CA ALA A 39 -11.67 10.78 -3.03
C ALA A 39 -12.52 10.62 -4.31
N GLN A 40 -12.36 11.53 -5.29
CA GLN A 40 -13.09 11.46 -6.56
C GLN A 40 -12.59 10.37 -7.52
N ARG A 41 -11.36 9.88 -7.35
CA ARG A 41 -10.80 8.78 -8.16
C ARG A 41 -11.35 7.41 -7.75
N PHE A 42 -11.82 7.26 -6.50
CA PHE A 42 -12.37 5.99 -5.99
C PHE A 42 -13.68 5.59 -6.68
N GLU A 43 -14.50 6.56 -7.12
CA GLU A 43 -15.79 6.32 -7.79
C GLU A 43 -15.63 5.76 -9.23
N ARG A 44 -14.53 6.11 -9.93
CA ARG A 44 -14.37 5.78 -11.35
C ARG A 44 -13.68 4.43 -11.63
N GLY A 45 -13.19 3.74 -10.60
CA GLY A 45 -12.53 2.43 -10.71
C GLY A 45 -13.46 1.21 -10.72
N GLY A 46 -14.77 1.40 -10.48
CA GLY A 46 -15.75 0.35 -10.19
C GLY A 46 -16.27 -0.47 -11.38
N ARG A 47 -15.65 -0.43 -12.55
CA ARG A 47 -16.11 -1.19 -13.75
C ARG A 47 -15.16 -2.31 -14.19
N ARG A 48 -14.42 -2.90 -13.25
CA ARG A 48 -13.94 -4.27 -13.41
C ARG A 48 -14.87 -5.13 -12.57
N GLY A 49 -15.72 -5.93 -13.21
CA GLY A 49 -16.72 -6.77 -12.56
C GLY A 49 -16.15 -7.39 -11.29
N ASN A 50 -16.85 -7.22 -10.18
CA ASN A 50 -16.42 -7.84 -8.93
C ASN A 50 -16.38 -9.34 -9.21
N LEU A 51 -15.19 -9.94 -9.12
CA LEU A 51 -15.03 -11.39 -9.29
C LEU A 51 -15.90 -12.17 -8.28
N MET A 52 -16.30 -11.49 -7.20
CA MET A 52 -17.22 -11.95 -6.17
C MET A 52 -18.70 -11.92 -6.56
N GLU A 53 -19.08 -11.18 -7.60
CA GLU A 53 -20.47 -11.22 -8.13
C GLU A 53 -20.73 -12.46 -8.98
N GLU A 54 -19.65 -13.10 -9.47
CA GLU A 54 -19.70 -14.31 -10.27
C GLU A 54 -19.79 -15.58 -9.40
N LEU A 55 -19.45 -15.47 -8.10
CA LEU A 55 -19.61 -16.53 -7.12
C LEU A 55 -21.03 -16.50 -6.54
N ASP A 56 -21.70 -17.64 -6.45
CA ASP A 56 -23.02 -17.81 -5.80
C ASP A 56 -22.94 -17.64 -4.27
N LEU A 57 -22.59 -16.43 -3.82
CA LEU A 57 -22.34 -16.11 -2.41
C LEU A 57 -23.64 -15.93 -1.62
N THR A 58 -23.67 -16.51 -0.43
CA THR A 58 -24.69 -16.19 0.58
C THR A 58 -24.59 -14.73 1.04
N ALA A 59 -25.67 -14.20 1.60
CA ALA A 59 -25.67 -12.84 2.17
C ALA A 59 -24.59 -12.66 3.26
N THR A 60 -24.39 -13.67 4.09
CA THR A 60 -23.36 -13.68 5.14
C THR A 60 -21.96 -13.62 4.55
N GLN A 61 -21.66 -14.48 3.57
CA GLN A 61 -20.35 -14.48 2.90
C GLN A 61 -20.08 -13.15 2.20
N ARG A 62 -21.07 -12.57 1.52
CA ARG A 62 -20.95 -11.26 0.87
C ARG A 62 -20.56 -10.17 1.88
N ASN A 63 -21.20 -10.14 3.05
CA ASN A 63 -20.87 -9.19 4.10
C ASN A 63 -19.45 -9.40 4.65
N GLN A 64 -19.03 -10.64 4.87
CA GLN A 64 -17.67 -10.95 5.34
C GLN A 64 -16.60 -10.54 4.31
N LEU A 65 -16.80 -10.88 3.04
CA LEU A 65 -15.90 -10.50 1.95
C LEU A 65 -15.84 -8.98 1.76
N GLN A 66 -16.97 -8.28 1.94
CA GLN A 66 -16.99 -6.82 1.90
C GLN A 66 -16.18 -6.21 3.06
N SER A 67 -16.27 -6.78 4.27
CA SER A 67 -15.46 -6.35 5.41
C SER A 67 -13.96 -6.54 5.15
N ILE A 68 -13.56 -7.73 4.68
CA ILE A 68 -12.17 -8.02 4.28
C ILE A 68 -11.71 -6.99 3.24
N ARG A 69 -12.51 -6.75 2.20
CA ARG A 69 -12.16 -5.76 1.18
C ARG A 69 -11.97 -4.36 1.76
N SER A 70 -12.87 -3.92 2.64
CA SER A 70 -12.79 -2.61 3.28
C SER A 70 -11.54 -2.46 4.15
N GLU A 71 -11.03 -3.54 4.73
CA GLU A 71 -9.78 -3.54 5.48
C GLU A 71 -8.54 -3.41 4.57
N TYR A 72 -8.44 -4.24 3.54
CA TYR A 72 -7.21 -4.33 2.73
C TYR A 72 -7.13 -3.27 1.62
N GLN A 73 -8.27 -2.83 1.07
CA GLN A 73 -8.30 -1.88 -0.03
C GLN A 73 -7.52 -0.57 0.26
N PRO A 74 -7.69 0.13 1.40
CA PRO A 74 -6.92 1.35 1.68
C PRO A 74 -5.42 1.07 1.75
N ARG A 75 -4.99 -0.01 2.44
CA ARG A 75 -3.57 -0.40 2.56
C ARG A 75 -2.95 -0.71 1.20
N LEU A 76 -3.68 -1.42 0.34
CA LEU A 76 -3.25 -1.72 -1.03
C LEU A 76 -3.17 -0.46 -1.90
N MET A 77 -4.00 0.56 -1.65
CA MET A 77 -3.95 1.82 -2.40
C MET A 77 -2.76 2.67 -1.97
N GLU A 78 -2.53 2.80 -0.67
CA GLU A 78 -1.33 3.45 -0.11
C GLU A 78 -0.04 2.80 -0.63
N GLN A 79 0.08 1.47 -0.53
CA GLN A 79 1.25 0.75 -1.02
C GLN A 79 1.46 0.92 -2.53
N LYS A 80 0.37 1.08 -3.29
CA LYS A 80 0.44 1.28 -4.74
C LYS A 80 0.95 2.69 -5.08
N GLU A 81 0.53 3.70 -4.33
CA GLU A 81 1.03 5.07 -4.46
C GLU A 81 2.52 5.11 -4.13
N ALA A 82 2.93 4.57 -2.98
CA ALA A 82 4.35 4.48 -2.60
C ALA A 82 5.21 3.76 -3.66
N LEU A 83 4.70 2.66 -4.21
CA LEU A 83 5.41 1.94 -5.28
C LEU A 83 5.49 2.76 -6.58
N SER A 84 4.45 3.54 -6.91
CA SER A 84 4.45 4.44 -8.08
C SER A 84 5.53 5.51 -7.92
N ASP A 85 5.56 6.18 -6.77
CA ASP A 85 6.53 7.25 -6.48
C ASP A 85 7.96 6.70 -6.49
N ALA A 86 8.16 5.50 -5.94
CA ALA A 86 9.45 4.83 -5.96
C ALA A 86 9.91 4.48 -7.39
N TYR A 87 8.98 4.17 -8.30
CA TYR A 87 9.30 3.97 -9.72
C TYR A 87 9.66 5.25 -10.45
N GLU A 88 8.93 6.33 -10.18
CA GLU A 88 9.22 7.64 -10.74
C GLU A 88 10.61 8.10 -10.31
N THR A 89 10.90 7.99 -9.01
CA THR A 89 12.24 8.28 -8.47
C THR A 89 13.32 7.41 -9.12
N LEU A 90 13.08 6.10 -9.28
CA LEU A 90 14.05 5.22 -9.94
C LEU A 90 14.27 5.64 -11.40
N ARG A 91 13.21 6.03 -12.11
CA ARG A 91 13.29 6.49 -13.50
C ARG A 91 14.11 7.76 -13.62
N ASP A 92 13.92 8.72 -12.71
CA ASP A 92 14.64 9.99 -12.72
C ASP A 92 16.13 9.77 -12.43
N LEU A 93 16.46 8.93 -11.43
CA LEU A 93 17.84 8.55 -11.12
C LEU A 93 18.56 7.82 -12.30
N MET A 94 17.81 7.22 -13.22
CA MET A 94 18.40 6.59 -14.41
C MET A 94 18.74 7.58 -15.53
N THR A 95 18.16 8.79 -15.50
CA THR A 95 18.40 9.85 -16.49
C THR A 95 19.30 10.98 -15.98
N ASP A 96 19.41 11.12 -14.66
CA ASP A 96 20.25 12.12 -14.00
C ASP A 96 21.70 11.62 -13.80
N ASP A 97 22.60 12.50 -13.32
CA ASP A 97 23.99 12.17 -12.96
C ASP A 97 24.10 11.40 -11.61
N ALA A 98 23.07 10.64 -11.25
CA ALA A 98 23.04 9.87 -10.02
C ALA A 98 24.12 8.77 -10.01
N SER A 99 24.70 8.53 -8.85
CA SER A 99 25.69 7.47 -8.70
C SER A 99 25.04 6.09 -8.78
N THR A 100 25.82 5.10 -9.23
CA THR A 100 25.37 3.68 -9.29
C THR A 100 24.87 3.16 -7.93
N SER A 101 25.41 3.65 -6.81
CA SER A 101 24.97 3.25 -5.47
C SER A 101 23.59 3.80 -5.12
N GLU A 102 23.25 5.02 -5.57
CA GLU A 102 21.93 5.61 -5.38
C GLU A 102 20.86 4.88 -6.18
N VAL A 103 21.15 4.57 -7.46
CA VAL A 103 20.26 3.77 -8.31
C VAL A 103 20.00 2.39 -7.68
N ARG A 104 21.05 1.72 -7.19
CA ARG A 104 20.91 0.41 -6.51
C ARG A 104 20.06 0.50 -5.25
N ARG A 105 20.25 1.53 -4.43
CA ARG A 105 19.47 1.76 -3.21
C ARG A 105 18.00 1.98 -3.55
N GLN A 106 17.70 2.82 -4.55
CA GLN A 106 16.33 3.05 -4.98
C GLN A 106 15.68 1.78 -5.57
N HIS A 107 16.44 0.98 -6.33
CA HIS A 107 15.96 -0.32 -6.78
C HIS A 107 15.63 -1.26 -5.63
N GLN A 108 16.43 -1.29 -4.56
CA GLN A 108 16.13 -2.08 -3.35
C GLN A 108 14.83 -1.61 -2.68
N GLN A 109 14.59 -0.30 -2.59
CA GLN A 109 13.33 0.26 -2.08
C GLN A 109 12.13 -0.22 -2.90
N VAL A 110 12.25 -0.20 -4.23
CA VAL A 110 11.22 -0.72 -5.14
C VAL A 110 10.93 -2.20 -4.88
N GLN A 111 11.97 -3.02 -4.66
CA GLN A 111 11.78 -4.45 -4.37
C GLN A 111 11.10 -4.68 -3.02
N ALA A 112 11.47 -3.93 -1.98
CA ALA A 112 10.83 -4.01 -0.68
C ALA A 112 9.33 -3.68 -0.77
N LEU A 113 8.99 -2.55 -1.41
CA LEU A 113 7.60 -2.14 -1.59
C LEU A 113 6.78 -3.14 -2.41
N ARG A 114 7.40 -3.80 -3.40
CA ARG A 114 6.77 -4.88 -4.16
C ARG A 114 6.47 -6.10 -3.29
N GLN A 115 7.39 -6.47 -2.42
CA GLN A 115 7.23 -7.60 -1.52
C GLN A 115 6.05 -7.34 -0.57
N GLU A 116 6.04 -6.19 0.09
CA GLU A 116 4.94 -5.78 0.98
C GLU A 116 3.58 -5.76 0.27
N MET A 117 3.52 -5.26 -0.97
CA MET A 117 2.31 -5.32 -1.80
C MET A 117 1.88 -6.76 -2.10
N SER A 118 2.83 -7.66 -2.34
CA SER A 118 2.56 -9.08 -2.58
C SER A 118 2.00 -9.74 -1.33
N ASP A 119 2.61 -9.46 -0.18
CA ASP A 119 2.21 -10.01 1.12
C ASP A 119 0.80 -9.54 1.50
N LEU A 120 0.50 -8.25 1.36
CA LEU A 120 -0.86 -7.71 1.60
C LEU A 120 -1.93 -8.39 0.73
N ARG A 121 -1.62 -8.66 -0.54
CA ARG A 121 -2.54 -9.38 -1.43
C ARG A 121 -2.70 -10.83 -1.01
N PHE A 122 -1.61 -11.48 -0.61
CA PHE A 122 -1.61 -12.86 -0.14
C PHE A 122 -2.48 -13.01 1.11
N GLU A 123 -2.28 -12.16 2.12
CA GLU A 123 -3.08 -12.18 3.35
C GLU A 123 -4.57 -11.93 3.05
N SER A 124 -4.88 -10.95 2.20
CA SER A 124 -6.27 -10.73 1.76
C SER A 124 -6.87 -11.97 1.08
N MET A 125 -6.09 -12.68 0.25
CA MET A 125 -6.55 -13.93 -0.39
C MET A 125 -6.76 -15.06 0.63
N LEU A 126 -5.91 -15.18 1.65
CA LEU A 126 -6.08 -16.15 2.72
C LEU A 126 -7.37 -15.89 3.50
N GLU A 127 -7.65 -14.65 3.89
CA GLU A 127 -8.88 -14.34 4.62
C GLU A 127 -10.13 -14.59 3.77
N MET A 128 -10.10 -14.24 2.48
CA MET A 128 -11.22 -14.55 1.57
C MET A 128 -11.42 -16.06 1.43
N ARG A 129 -10.33 -16.84 1.35
CA ARG A 129 -10.40 -18.31 1.27
C ARG A 129 -11.14 -18.90 2.45
N GLU A 130 -10.94 -18.40 3.67
CA GLU A 130 -11.61 -18.91 4.87
C GLU A 130 -13.14 -18.66 4.87
N VAL A 131 -13.63 -17.70 4.08
CA VAL A 131 -15.07 -17.43 3.92
C VAL A 131 -15.73 -18.30 2.85
N LEU A 132 -14.99 -18.69 1.82
CA LEU A 132 -15.49 -19.47 0.69
C LEU A 132 -15.55 -20.96 0.99
N THR A 133 -16.55 -21.65 0.43
CA THR A 133 -16.61 -23.13 0.45
C THR A 133 -15.54 -23.74 -0.46
N PRO A 134 -15.18 -25.02 -0.30
CA PRO A 134 -14.26 -25.71 -1.22
C PRO A 134 -14.61 -25.54 -2.70
N GLU A 135 -15.89 -25.66 -3.05
CA GLU A 135 -16.40 -25.55 -4.43
C GLU A 135 -16.25 -24.11 -4.95
N GLN A 136 -16.61 -23.11 -4.14
CA GLN A 136 -16.43 -21.69 -4.49
C GLN A 136 -14.96 -21.29 -4.64
N ARG A 137 -14.04 -21.97 -3.94
CA ARG A 137 -12.59 -21.73 -4.09
C ARG A 137 -12.07 -22.23 -5.44
N GLU A 138 -12.61 -23.35 -5.94
CA GLU A 138 -12.28 -23.89 -7.25
C GLU A 138 -12.77 -22.94 -8.35
N GLU A 139 -14.04 -22.51 -8.28
CA GLU A 139 -14.61 -21.52 -9.20
C GLU A 139 -13.82 -20.19 -9.15
N PHE A 140 -13.46 -19.71 -7.96
CA PHE A 140 -12.61 -18.53 -7.81
C PHE A 140 -11.25 -18.70 -8.49
N ALA A 141 -10.63 -19.88 -8.41
CA ALA A 141 -9.34 -20.15 -9.05
C ALA A 141 -9.46 -20.12 -10.58
N GLU A 142 -10.51 -20.72 -11.15
CA GLU A 142 -10.80 -20.69 -12.59
C GLU A 142 -11.00 -19.25 -13.10
N LEU A 143 -11.83 -18.46 -12.41
CA LEU A 143 -12.06 -17.05 -12.74
C LEU A 143 -10.76 -16.23 -12.72
N MET A 144 -9.85 -16.55 -11.79
CA MET A 144 -8.54 -15.89 -11.69
C MET A 144 -7.61 -16.30 -12.83
N GLU A 145 -7.63 -17.55 -13.26
CA GLU A 145 -6.90 -18.05 -14.42
C GLU A 145 -7.39 -17.39 -15.72
N ASP A 146 -8.70 -17.33 -15.93
CA ASP A 146 -9.31 -16.71 -17.11
C ASP A 146 -8.95 -15.23 -17.24
N ARG A 147 -8.96 -14.49 -16.13
CA ARG A 147 -8.50 -13.10 -16.13
C ARG A 147 -7.02 -12.97 -16.45
N ARG A 148 -6.20 -13.93 -16.03
CA ARG A 148 -4.76 -13.95 -16.37
C ARG A 148 -4.57 -14.22 -17.86
N ALA A 149 -5.31 -15.17 -18.42
CA ALA A 149 -5.29 -15.51 -19.84
C ALA A 149 -5.81 -14.35 -20.73
N GLY A 150 -6.91 -13.71 -20.32
CA GLY A 150 -7.51 -12.57 -21.03
C GLY A 150 -6.62 -11.33 -21.09
N ARG A 151 -5.76 -11.10 -20.08
CA ARG A 151 -4.76 -10.02 -20.10
C ARG A 151 -3.62 -10.26 -21.10
N GLY A 152 -3.39 -11.51 -21.53
CA GLY A 152 -2.38 -11.86 -22.52
C GLY A 152 -2.79 -11.60 -23.98
N ARG A 153 -4.09 -11.56 -24.28
CA ARG A 153 -4.59 -11.44 -25.67
C ARG A 153 -4.81 -10.00 -26.15
N GLY A 154 -4.72 -9.00 -25.25
CA GLY A 154 -5.07 -7.59 -25.55
C GLY A 154 -3.90 -6.60 -25.69
N ARG A 155 -2.63 -7.02 -25.60
CA ARG A 155 -1.46 -6.12 -25.67
C ARG A 155 -0.48 -6.48 -26.80
N GLY A 156 -1.02 -6.92 -27.94
CA GLY A 156 -0.24 -7.31 -29.13
C GLY A 156 -0.41 -6.41 -30.35
N ARG A 157 -0.96 -5.19 -30.22
CA ARG A 157 -1.05 -4.23 -31.34
C ARG A 157 -0.80 -2.80 -30.87
N GLY A 158 0.42 -2.31 -31.05
CA GLY A 158 0.71 -0.87 -30.98
C GLY A 158 2.12 -0.52 -30.51
N ARG A 159 2.96 -0.15 -31.49
CA ARG A 159 4.34 0.40 -31.40
C ARG A 159 5.46 -0.61 -31.23
N GLY A 160 5.90 -1.13 -32.38
CA GLY A 160 7.28 -1.52 -32.56
C GLY A 160 8.20 -0.33 -32.29
N PHE A 161 9.05 -0.46 -31.27
CA PHE A 161 10.33 0.21 -31.27
C PHE A 161 11.19 -0.48 -32.33
N ARG A 162 11.33 0.20 -33.45
CA ARG A 162 12.25 -0.09 -34.55
C ARG A 162 13.66 -0.12 -33.94
N GLY A 163 14.19 -1.32 -33.74
CA GLY A 163 15.59 -1.51 -33.43
C GLY A 163 16.43 -0.85 -34.52
N GLY A 164 17.19 0.16 -34.14
CA GLY A 164 18.28 0.67 -34.97
C GLY A 164 19.28 -0.47 -35.15
N ARG A 165 19.37 -0.99 -36.38
CA ARG A 165 20.59 -1.61 -36.85
C ARG A 165 21.71 -0.59 -36.67
N PHE A 166 22.69 -0.93 -35.86
CA PHE A 166 24.03 -0.37 -36.02
C PHE A 166 24.70 -1.25 -37.07
N ASP A 167 24.64 -0.81 -38.32
CA ASP A 167 25.62 -1.19 -39.32
C ASP A 167 26.65 -0.05 -39.29
N ASP A 168 27.84 -0.35 -38.74
CA ASP A 168 29.19 0.16 -39.07
C ASP A 168 30.18 -0.18 -37.93
#